data_AF-A0A9W4SK87-F1
#
_entry.id   AF-A0A9W4SK87-F1
#
_cell.length_a   1.000
_cell.length_b   1.000
_cell.length_c   1.000
_cell.angle_alpha   90.00
_cell.angle_beta   90.00
_cell.angle_gamma   90.00
#
_symmetry.space_group_name_H-M   'P 1'
#
loop_
_entity.id
_entity.type
_entity.pdbx_description
1 polymer ?
#
loop_
_entity_poly.entity_id
_entity_poly.type
_entity_poly.pdbx_seq_one_letter_code
_entity_poly.pdbx_strand_id
1 'polypeptide(L)'
;MSPSKKKKGKSTGEGSQSNPNVNFELWSNNSPRNNGNSPRGGGGRGRVHDIGVSNEEIERVNARQHNVLLENLQSSALSYDGSDKLIFVSSNNLEGAWRNLIRKEFRDQRIIKYFLTSCLLDADKQTGVAVETLVEQLGNPNLGILRLREICQYKISVDAGSKKDTASFQSVIIPFLALLIRHGVRGSTLEKQVNTIYSVVYTYIDTFFHDNIMKCLDELVRRNSLQDRSDKERLLNKDPNIFIPSTFGQPFLTLARFLNELLSRIKEASVNDTIHKIVHRLQSASNAWKDSLMAERQLKVQSEDALVSDLEKRRYYFEILDHEMKKLDYILSDGRKSIAAARNEVNNTVPSELVAQSREFARMNEFERLYDPPG
;
A
#
# COMPACT_ATOMS: atom_id res chain seq x y z
N MET A 1 -7.60 -9.87 65.32
CA MET A 1 -7.11 -11.24 65.61
C MET A 1 -7.34 -12.11 64.37
N SER A 2 -6.27 -12.53 63.69
CA SER A 2 -6.27 -13.70 62.79
C SER A 2 -6.35 -14.99 63.62
N PRO A 3 -6.67 -16.18 63.05
CA PRO A 3 -5.78 -16.92 62.14
C PRO A 3 -6.51 -17.57 60.94
N SER A 4 -5.98 -17.51 59.71
CA SER A 4 -5.01 -18.44 59.08
C SER A 4 -5.43 -19.92 59.01
N LYS A 5 -5.75 -20.42 57.79
CA LYS A 5 -5.36 -21.76 57.33
C LYS A 5 -4.95 -21.76 55.84
N LYS A 6 -3.79 -22.38 55.62
CA LYS A 6 -3.01 -22.58 54.39
C LYS A 6 -3.62 -23.62 53.44
N LYS A 7 -3.47 -23.41 52.13
CA LYS A 7 -3.22 -24.46 51.10
C LYS A 7 -2.27 -23.85 50.05
N LYS A 8 -0.95 -24.05 50.22
CA LYS A 8 -0.08 -24.97 49.45
C LYS A 8 -0.24 -24.85 47.93
N GLY A 9 0.77 -24.25 47.31
CA GLY A 9 0.91 -24.07 45.88
C GLY A 9 1.47 -25.29 45.14
N LYS A 10 1.48 -25.15 43.82
CA LYS A 10 2.27 -25.95 42.89
C LYS A 10 2.66 -25.04 41.74
N SER A 11 3.94 -24.66 41.73
CA SER A 11 4.63 -24.04 40.61
C SER A 11 4.96 -25.13 39.59
N THR A 12 4.60 -24.91 38.34
CA THR A 12 5.28 -25.54 37.19
C THR A 12 5.47 -24.45 36.17
N GLY A 13 6.70 -23.97 36.07
CA GLY A 13 7.14 -23.22 34.92
C GLY A 13 7.39 -24.18 33.77
N GLU A 14 6.89 -23.83 32.60
CA GLU A 14 7.38 -24.36 31.33
C GLU A 14 7.50 -23.18 30.38
N GLY A 15 8.74 -22.69 30.24
CA GLY A 15 9.11 -21.84 29.13
C GLY A 15 9.11 -22.68 27.86
N SER A 16 8.15 -22.42 26.97
CA SER A 16 8.21 -22.92 25.60
C SER A 16 8.82 -21.83 24.73
N GLN A 17 10.12 -21.94 24.49
CA GLN A 17 10.77 -21.36 23.34
C GLN A 17 10.23 -22.08 22.09
N SER A 18 9.22 -21.51 21.45
CA SER A 18 8.79 -21.94 20.12
C SER A 18 9.79 -21.43 19.09
N ASN A 19 10.67 -22.32 18.66
CA ASN A 19 11.60 -22.12 17.57
C ASN A 19 10.93 -22.65 16.29
N PRO A 20 10.47 -21.81 15.33
CA PRO A 20 9.94 -22.34 14.08
C PRO A 20 11.12 -22.52 13.12
N ASN A 21 11.78 -23.67 13.23
CA ASN A 21 12.67 -24.16 12.19
C ASN A 21 11.79 -24.65 11.02
N VAL A 22 11.31 -23.72 10.21
CA VAL A 22 10.56 -24.04 8.98
C VAL A 22 11.59 -24.35 7.90
N ASN A 23 11.65 -25.62 7.48
CA ASN A 23 12.45 -26.08 6.36
C ASN A 23 12.09 -25.28 5.08
N PHE A 24 12.92 -24.29 4.78
CA PHE A 24 12.90 -23.52 3.53
C PHE A 24 13.76 -24.21 2.45
N GLU A 25 13.67 -25.54 2.37
CA GLU A 25 14.38 -26.37 1.37
C GLU A 25 13.44 -26.78 0.25
N LEU A 26 12.88 -25.81 -0.44
CA LEU A 26 12.38 -25.96 -1.81
C LEU A 26 12.45 -24.54 -2.38
N TRP A 27 13.21 -24.37 -3.46
CA TRP A 27 13.40 -23.13 -4.23
C TRP A 27 14.71 -22.37 -3.94
N SER A 28 15.81 -23.12 -3.98
CA SER A 28 17.14 -22.61 -4.30
C SER A 28 17.39 -22.76 -5.81
N ASN A 29 17.61 -21.65 -6.53
CA ASN A 29 18.13 -21.69 -7.89
C ASN A 29 19.58 -22.21 -7.84
N ASN A 30 19.83 -23.39 -8.41
CA ASN A 30 21.17 -23.96 -8.57
C ASN A 30 21.95 -23.20 -9.66
N SER A 31 23.08 -22.60 -9.26
CA SER A 31 24.23 -22.38 -10.15
C SER A 31 25.35 -23.33 -9.70
N PRO A 32 26.06 -24.00 -10.64
CA PRO A 32 26.81 -25.20 -10.32
C PRO A 32 28.19 -24.89 -9.75
N ARG A 33 28.53 -25.50 -8.61
CA ARG A 33 29.91 -25.65 -8.15
C ARG A 33 30.42 -27.03 -8.59
N ASN A 34 31.55 -26.97 -9.28
CA ASN A 34 32.31 -28.07 -9.85
C ASN A 34 32.96 -28.92 -8.74
N ASN A 35 32.75 -30.25 -8.74
CA ASN A 35 33.76 -31.26 -8.36
C ASN A 35 33.24 -32.71 -8.51
N GLY A 36 33.95 -33.51 -9.32
CA GLY A 36 34.39 -34.87 -8.97
C GLY A 36 33.44 -36.08 -9.10
N ASN A 37 33.63 -36.86 -10.17
CA ASN A 37 33.54 -38.33 -10.33
C ASN A 37 32.28 -39.15 -9.91
N SER A 38 31.53 -39.55 -10.96
CA SER A 38 30.94 -40.88 -11.35
C SER A 38 30.47 -41.95 -10.30
N PRO A 39 29.49 -42.85 -10.62
CA PRO A 39 29.08 -43.30 -11.96
C PRO A 39 27.56 -43.45 -12.24
N ARG A 40 27.30 -43.57 -13.55
CA ARG A 40 26.09 -43.98 -14.28
C ARG A 40 25.01 -44.76 -13.50
N GLY A 41 23.79 -44.22 -13.51
CA GLY A 41 22.54 -44.95 -13.33
C GLY A 41 21.41 -44.19 -14.02
N GLY A 42 20.96 -44.68 -15.17
CA GLY A 42 19.81 -44.13 -15.89
C GLY A 42 18.50 -44.44 -15.17
N GLY A 43 17.61 -43.46 -15.09
CA GLY A 43 16.28 -43.66 -14.54
C GLY A 43 15.42 -42.40 -14.61
N GLY A 44 14.47 -42.40 -15.54
CA GLY A 44 13.23 -41.62 -15.55
C GLY A 44 13.25 -40.17 -15.04
N ARG A 45 13.23 -39.21 -15.98
CA ARG A 45 12.66 -37.89 -15.72
C ARG A 45 11.18 -38.06 -15.40
N GLY A 46 10.84 -38.24 -14.12
CA GLY A 46 9.50 -38.02 -13.61
C GLY A 46 9.15 -36.57 -13.89
N ARG A 47 8.27 -36.33 -14.88
CA ARG A 47 7.53 -35.08 -14.98
C ARG A 47 6.81 -34.94 -13.65
N VAL A 48 7.25 -34.00 -12.82
CA VAL A 48 6.44 -33.49 -11.73
C VAL A 48 5.20 -32.92 -12.40
N HIS A 49 4.09 -33.65 -12.33
CA HIS A 49 2.79 -33.12 -12.67
C HIS A 49 2.57 -31.98 -11.69
N ASP A 50 2.60 -30.75 -12.19
CA ASP A 50 2.09 -29.59 -11.48
C ASP A 50 0.61 -29.88 -11.26
N ILE A 51 0.26 -30.35 -10.05
CA ILE A 51 -1.13 -30.61 -9.67
C ILE A 51 -1.74 -29.23 -9.51
N GLY A 52 -2.32 -28.72 -10.61
CA GLY A 52 -3.07 -27.48 -10.60
C GLY A 52 -4.20 -27.55 -9.58
N VAL A 53 -4.47 -26.42 -8.93
CA VAL A 53 -5.63 -26.24 -8.06
C VAL A 53 -6.90 -26.54 -8.89
N SER A 54 -7.88 -27.23 -8.30
CA SER A 54 -9.10 -27.56 -9.04
C SER A 54 -9.94 -26.30 -9.29
N ASN A 55 -10.71 -26.28 -10.39
CA ASN A 55 -11.63 -25.17 -10.67
C ASN A 55 -12.61 -24.91 -9.51
N GLU A 56 -13.02 -25.96 -8.79
CA GLU A 56 -13.87 -25.83 -7.59
C GLU A 56 -13.18 -25.11 -6.44
N GLU A 57 -11.86 -25.28 -6.30
CA GLU A 57 -11.08 -24.62 -5.24
C GLU A 57 -10.81 -23.15 -5.60
N ILE A 58 -10.60 -22.85 -6.89
CA ILE A 58 -10.59 -21.48 -7.43
C ILE A 58 -11.91 -20.75 -7.14
N GLU A 59 -13.05 -21.39 -7.43
CA GLU A 59 -14.37 -20.84 -7.15
C GLU A 59 -14.60 -20.64 -5.65
N ARG A 60 -14.13 -21.58 -4.80
CA ARG A 60 -14.19 -21.43 -3.34
C ARG A 60 -13.37 -20.26 -2.82
N VAL A 61 -12.17 -20.01 -3.36
CA VAL A 61 -11.34 -18.85 -2.99
C VAL A 61 -12.03 -17.56 -3.38
N ASN A 62 -12.53 -17.45 -4.61
CA ASN A 62 -13.26 -16.27 -5.09
C ASN A 62 -14.51 -16.01 -4.26
N ALA A 63 -15.31 -17.06 -3.99
CA ALA A 63 -16.51 -16.96 -3.15
C ALA A 63 -16.15 -16.54 -1.72
N ARG A 64 -15.05 -17.04 -1.15
CA ARG A 64 -14.59 -16.64 0.17
C ARG A 64 -14.18 -15.16 0.21
N GLN A 65 -13.38 -14.71 -0.76
CA GLN A 65 -12.97 -13.30 -0.84
C GLN A 65 -14.17 -12.37 -1.03
N HIS A 66 -15.14 -12.79 -1.85
CA HIS A 66 -16.40 -12.09 -2.05
C HIS A 66 -17.25 -12.02 -0.76
N ASN A 67 -17.42 -13.14 -0.07
CA ASN A 67 -18.20 -13.21 1.17
C ASN A 67 -17.57 -12.39 2.29
N VAL A 68 -16.24 -12.45 2.46
CA VAL A 68 -15.53 -11.63 3.44
C VAL A 68 -15.71 -10.15 3.13
N LEU A 69 -15.63 -9.72 1.86
CA LEU A 69 -15.93 -8.33 1.51
C LEU A 69 -17.38 -7.98 1.87
N LEU A 70 -18.35 -8.83 1.52
CA LEU A 70 -19.76 -8.60 1.81
C LEU A 70 -20.07 -8.51 3.30
N GLU A 71 -19.40 -9.28 4.15
CA GLU A 71 -19.52 -9.23 5.61
C GLU A 71 -18.90 -7.93 6.18
N ASN A 72 -17.74 -7.53 5.67
CA ASN A 72 -17.10 -6.29 6.09
C ASN A 72 -17.85 -5.03 5.63
N LEU A 73 -18.67 -5.14 4.58
CA LEU A 73 -19.63 -4.12 4.16
C LEU A 73 -20.89 -4.05 5.02
N GLN A 74 -21.20 -5.08 5.82
CA GLN A 74 -22.39 -5.12 6.71
C GLN A 74 -22.13 -4.51 8.07
N SER A 75 -20.88 -4.47 8.51
CA SER A 75 -20.49 -3.77 9.73
C SER A 75 -20.11 -2.34 9.37
N SER A 76 -20.34 -1.38 10.26
CA SER A 76 -19.82 -0.01 10.15
C SER A 76 -18.27 0.07 10.13
N ALA A 77 -17.61 -1.06 9.89
CA ALA A 77 -16.18 -1.24 9.82
C ALA A 77 -15.54 -0.29 8.80
N LEU A 78 -16.19 -0.05 7.64
CA LEU A 78 -15.60 0.85 6.65
C LEU A 78 -15.63 2.33 7.08
N SER A 79 -16.49 2.76 8.00
CA SER A 79 -16.62 4.18 8.37
C SER A 79 -15.59 4.70 9.38
N TYR A 80 -14.96 3.83 10.19
CA TYR A 80 -14.04 4.24 11.27
C TYR A 80 -12.83 3.31 11.34
N ASP A 81 -11.71 3.72 10.73
CA ASP A 81 -10.42 3.00 10.75
C ASP A 81 -10.36 1.65 10.01
N GLY A 82 -11.45 1.21 9.36
CA GLY A 82 -11.49 -0.08 8.66
C GLY A 82 -10.74 -0.14 7.33
N SER A 83 -9.62 0.56 7.21
CA SER A 83 -8.65 0.29 6.14
C SER A 83 -8.22 -1.18 6.15
N ASP A 84 -8.10 -1.75 7.35
CA ASP A 84 -7.81 -3.16 7.64
C ASP A 84 -8.82 -4.11 6.99
N LYS A 85 -10.03 -3.62 6.68
CA LYS A 85 -11.12 -4.40 6.08
C LYS A 85 -11.33 -4.11 4.60
N LEU A 86 -10.41 -3.43 3.91
CA LEU A 86 -10.50 -3.22 2.46
C LEU A 86 -9.89 -4.37 1.65
N ILE A 87 -8.82 -4.96 2.18
CA ILE A 87 -8.03 -6.01 1.55
C ILE A 87 -7.89 -7.14 2.54
N PHE A 88 -8.12 -8.37 2.11
CA PHE A 88 -8.06 -9.52 3.02
C PHE A 88 -6.99 -10.48 2.55
N VAL A 89 -6.20 -10.94 3.52
CA VAL A 89 -5.23 -12.00 3.32
C VAL A 89 -5.77 -13.25 3.99
N SER A 90 -5.90 -14.34 3.24
CA SER A 90 -6.55 -15.57 3.72
C SER A 90 -5.58 -16.63 4.28
N SER A 91 -4.27 -16.35 4.35
CA SER A 91 -3.26 -17.35 4.67
C SER A 91 -2.40 -16.95 5.87
N ASN A 92 -2.49 -17.71 6.96
CA ASN A 92 -1.65 -17.53 8.15
C ASN A 92 -0.25 -18.14 7.97
N ASN A 93 -0.01 -18.90 6.90
CA ASN A 93 1.24 -19.60 6.65
C ASN A 93 2.44 -18.67 6.34
N LEU A 94 2.18 -17.39 6.07
CA LEU A 94 3.19 -16.37 5.79
C LEU A 94 3.45 -15.43 6.96
N GLU A 95 2.90 -15.70 8.15
CA GLU A 95 3.13 -14.86 9.33
C GLU A 95 4.63 -14.70 9.63
N GLY A 96 5.09 -13.46 9.79
CA GLY A 96 6.50 -13.13 10.04
C GLY A 96 7.50 -13.40 8.90
N ALA A 97 7.07 -14.01 7.78
CA ALA A 97 7.95 -14.32 6.64
C ALA A 97 8.61 -13.08 6.01
N TRP A 98 7.97 -11.91 6.13
CA TRP A 98 8.48 -10.62 5.66
C TRP A 98 9.88 -10.31 6.20
N ARG A 99 10.23 -10.79 7.39
CA ARG A 99 11.56 -10.59 8.02
C ARG A 99 12.68 -11.14 7.15
N ASN A 100 12.44 -12.24 6.44
CA ASN A 100 13.41 -12.82 5.52
C ASN A 100 13.28 -12.23 4.11
N LEU A 101 12.06 -11.91 3.68
CA LEU A 101 11.79 -11.37 2.35
C LEU A 101 12.30 -9.94 2.18
N ILE A 102 12.28 -9.11 3.22
CA ILE A 102 12.78 -7.72 3.20
C ILE A 102 14.29 -7.65 2.89
N ARG A 103 15.03 -8.74 3.11
CA ARG A 103 16.46 -8.85 2.80
C ARG A 103 16.74 -9.26 1.34
N LYS A 104 15.71 -9.67 0.59
CA LYS A 104 15.82 -10.12 -0.79
C LYS A 104 15.49 -8.97 -1.74
N GLU A 105 16.19 -8.92 -2.87
CA GLU A 105 15.83 -8.01 -3.97
C GLU A 105 14.50 -8.42 -4.62
N PHE A 106 13.68 -7.44 -4.95
CA PHE A 106 12.39 -7.66 -5.59
C PHE A 106 12.49 -7.83 -7.11
N ARG A 107 13.19 -8.87 -7.55
CA ARG A 107 13.34 -9.20 -8.98
C ARG A 107 12.14 -9.90 -9.61
N ASP A 108 11.19 -10.36 -8.78
CA ASP A 108 10.02 -11.12 -9.19
C ASP A 108 8.79 -10.60 -8.43
N GLN A 109 7.73 -10.21 -9.14
CA GLN A 109 6.49 -9.74 -8.52
C GLN A 109 5.94 -10.71 -7.47
N ARG A 110 6.20 -12.03 -7.59
CA ARG A 110 5.77 -13.03 -6.61
C ARG A 110 6.43 -12.84 -5.24
N ILE A 111 7.70 -12.45 -5.23
CA ILE A 111 8.42 -12.13 -3.97
C ILE A 111 7.78 -10.91 -3.32
N ILE A 112 7.42 -9.90 -4.12
CA ILE A 112 6.73 -8.70 -3.64
C ILE A 112 5.37 -9.09 -3.05
N LYS A 113 4.59 -9.91 -3.75
CA LYS A 113 3.29 -10.41 -3.25
C LYS A 113 3.45 -11.07 -1.89
N TYR A 114 4.32 -12.07 -1.75
CA TYR A 114 4.52 -12.75 -0.47
C TYR A 114 5.02 -11.81 0.64
N PHE A 115 5.87 -10.84 0.29
CA PHE A 115 6.32 -9.84 1.23
C PHE A 115 5.14 -9.02 1.75
N LEU A 116 4.32 -8.46 0.84
CA LEU A 116 3.16 -7.64 1.19
C LEU A 116 2.11 -8.44 1.96
N THR A 117 1.79 -9.65 1.51
CA THR A 117 0.88 -10.57 2.18
C THR A 117 1.33 -10.85 3.60
N SER A 118 2.62 -11.12 3.81
CA SER A 118 3.19 -11.34 5.15
C SER A 118 3.15 -10.08 6.02
N CYS A 119 3.47 -8.90 5.46
CA CYS A 119 3.38 -7.63 6.17
C CYS A 119 1.93 -7.31 6.58
N LEU A 120 0.95 -7.57 5.71
CA LEU A 120 -0.47 -7.33 6.00
C LEU A 120 -0.94 -8.18 7.18
N LEU A 121 -0.54 -9.45 7.28
CA LEU A 121 -0.87 -10.32 8.42
C LEU A 121 -0.35 -9.76 9.75
N ASP A 122 0.88 -9.24 9.78
CA ASP A 122 1.45 -8.65 10.99
C ASP A 122 0.85 -7.26 11.29
N ALA A 123 0.49 -6.49 10.26
CA ALA A 123 -0.18 -5.20 10.42
C ALA A 123 -1.63 -5.34 10.94
N ASP A 124 -2.34 -6.40 10.54
CA ASP A 124 -3.71 -6.70 10.96
C ASP A 124 -3.80 -7.08 12.46
N LYS A 125 -2.67 -7.35 13.13
CA LYS A 125 -2.61 -7.50 14.59
C LYS A 125 -2.84 -6.17 15.33
N GLN A 126 -2.74 -5.05 14.61
CA GLN A 126 -2.96 -3.66 15.07
C GLN A 126 -2.00 -3.14 16.16
N THR A 127 -1.63 -3.95 17.14
CA THR A 127 -0.79 -3.57 18.27
C THR A 127 0.22 -4.66 18.66
N GLY A 128 1.24 -4.27 19.40
CA GLY A 128 2.25 -5.17 19.98
C GLY A 128 3.53 -5.31 19.16
N VAL A 129 4.44 -6.13 19.69
CA VAL A 129 5.83 -6.24 19.22
C VAL A 129 5.93 -6.59 17.73
N ALA A 130 5.01 -7.40 17.21
CA ALA A 130 5.02 -7.81 15.81
C ALA A 130 4.87 -6.61 14.85
N VAL A 131 3.86 -5.76 15.09
CA VAL A 131 3.59 -4.60 14.23
C VAL A 131 4.59 -3.48 14.46
N GLU A 132 5.05 -3.26 15.69
CA GLU A 132 6.10 -2.28 15.98
C GLU A 132 7.41 -2.64 15.26
N THR A 133 7.80 -3.92 15.32
CA THR A 133 8.99 -4.39 14.58
C THR A 133 8.80 -4.27 13.07
N LEU A 134 7.59 -4.52 12.56
CA LEU A 134 7.29 -4.35 11.14
C LEU A 134 7.51 -2.89 10.72
N VAL A 135 6.90 -1.93 11.42
CA VAL A 135 7.04 -0.50 11.12
C VAL A 135 8.49 -0.03 11.25
N GLU A 136 9.19 -0.49 12.29
CA GLU A 136 10.60 -0.20 12.50
C GLU A 136 11.45 -0.64 11.29
N GLN A 137 11.25 -1.87 10.82
CA GLN A 137 12.02 -2.44 9.72
C GLN A 137 11.61 -1.86 8.35
N LEU A 138 10.33 -1.56 8.14
CA LEU A 138 9.86 -0.84 6.94
C LEU A 138 10.48 0.56 6.85
N GLY A 139 10.60 1.27 7.97
CA GLY A 139 11.24 2.57 8.06
C GLY A 139 12.77 2.54 8.05
N ASN A 140 13.40 1.35 8.04
CA ASN A 140 14.86 1.22 8.09
C ASN A 140 15.50 1.65 6.75
N PRO A 141 16.42 2.64 6.75
CA PRO A 141 17.03 3.16 5.51
C PRO A 141 17.77 2.13 4.67
N ASN A 142 18.38 1.12 5.32
CA ASN A 142 19.24 0.13 4.67
C ASN A 142 18.49 -1.14 4.24
N LEU A 143 17.21 -1.27 4.62
CA LEU A 143 16.40 -2.44 4.31
C LEU A 143 15.03 -2.03 3.78
N GLY A 144 14.08 -1.69 4.66
CA GLY A 144 12.70 -1.42 4.27
C GLY A 144 12.58 -0.30 3.25
N ILE A 145 13.28 0.82 3.44
CA ILE A 145 13.24 1.93 2.49
C ILE A 145 13.74 1.52 1.09
N LEU A 146 14.76 0.66 0.99
CA LEU A 146 15.20 0.12 -0.30
C LEU A 146 14.10 -0.70 -0.97
N ARG A 147 13.40 -1.55 -0.21
CA ARG A 147 12.28 -2.37 -0.72
C ARG A 147 11.09 -1.51 -1.16
N LEU A 148 10.77 -0.46 -0.41
CA LEU A 148 9.70 0.48 -0.79
C LEU A 148 10.03 1.22 -2.09
N ARG A 149 11.29 1.66 -2.27
CA ARG A 149 11.76 2.27 -3.53
C ARG A 149 11.64 1.30 -4.69
N GLU A 150 12.06 0.04 -4.51
CA GLU A 150 11.93 -0.99 -5.54
C GLU A 150 10.47 -1.20 -5.98
N ILE A 151 9.52 -1.21 -5.04
CA ILE A 151 8.09 -1.29 -5.37
C ILE A 151 7.65 -0.05 -6.15
N CYS A 152 8.05 1.16 -5.71
CA CYS A 152 7.66 2.40 -6.38
C CYS A 152 8.23 2.55 -7.79
N GLN A 153 9.39 1.94 -8.05
CA GLN A 153 10.07 1.97 -9.35
C GLN A 153 9.69 0.78 -10.25
N TYR A 154 8.89 -0.16 -9.76
CA TYR A 154 8.54 -1.36 -10.49
C TYR A 154 7.63 -1.03 -11.67
N LYS A 155 7.78 -1.74 -12.80
CA LYS A 155 6.83 -1.62 -13.92
C LYS A 155 5.45 -2.09 -13.44
N ILE A 156 4.39 -1.34 -13.74
CA ILE A 156 3.03 -1.65 -13.28
C ILE A 156 2.14 -1.94 -14.48
N SER A 157 1.27 -2.95 -14.37
CA SER A 157 0.25 -3.26 -15.36
C SER A 157 -1.01 -3.83 -14.74
N VAL A 158 -2.15 -3.56 -15.36
CA VAL A 158 -3.45 -4.20 -15.06
C VAL A 158 -3.56 -5.63 -15.59
N ASP A 159 -2.67 -6.00 -16.52
CA ASP A 159 -2.62 -7.32 -17.16
C ASP A 159 -1.21 -7.92 -17.01
N ALA A 160 -0.66 -7.84 -15.80
CA ALA A 160 0.69 -8.31 -15.49
C ALA A 160 0.78 -9.85 -15.54
N GLY A 161 -0.32 -10.56 -15.29
CA GLY A 161 -0.35 -12.01 -15.19
C GLY A 161 0.74 -12.53 -14.26
N SER A 162 1.43 -13.58 -14.70
CA SER A 162 2.55 -14.19 -14.00
C SER A 162 3.93 -13.58 -14.32
N LYS A 163 4.02 -12.41 -14.99
CA LYS A 163 5.30 -11.83 -15.45
C LYS A 163 6.21 -11.45 -14.29
N LYS A 164 7.46 -11.89 -14.28
CA LYS A 164 8.36 -11.60 -13.14
C LYS A 164 8.63 -10.11 -12.97
N ASP A 165 8.92 -9.39 -14.05
CA ASP A 165 9.42 -8.01 -14.06
C ASP A 165 8.34 -6.92 -14.09
N THR A 166 7.07 -7.31 -13.94
CA THR A 166 5.92 -6.39 -13.98
C THR A 166 5.01 -6.68 -12.80
N ALA A 167 4.73 -5.68 -11.98
CA ALA A 167 3.82 -5.77 -10.84
C ALA A 167 2.38 -5.63 -11.33
N SER A 168 1.54 -6.53 -10.86
CA SER A 168 0.09 -6.41 -11.01
C SER A 168 -0.41 -5.23 -10.19
N PHE A 169 -1.13 -4.32 -10.84
CA PHE A 169 -1.80 -3.22 -10.17
C PHE A 169 -2.74 -3.75 -9.07
N GLN A 170 -3.57 -4.74 -9.40
CA GLN A 170 -4.59 -5.32 -8.55
C GLN A 170 -4.03 -6.11 -7.37
N SER A 171 -3.01 -6.94 -7.60
CA SER A 171 -2.52 -7.93 -6.61
C SER A 171 -1.18 -7.58 -5.97
N VAL A 172 -0.53 -6.49 -6.39
CA VAL A 172 0.70 -5.98 -5.77
C VAL A 172 0.51 -4.55 -5.28
N ILE A 173 0.13 -3.64 -6.17
CA ILE A 173 0.14 -2.20 -5.86
C ILE A 173 -0.99 -1.82 -4.91
N ILE A 174 -2.20 -2.35 -5.14
CA ILE A 174 -3.33 -2.11 -4.23
C ILE A 174 -3.06 -2.70 -2.82
N PRO A 175 -2.58 -3.95 -2.67
CA PRO A 175 -2.08 -4.47 -1.39
C PRO A 175 -0.97 -3.65 -0.75
N PHE A 176 -0.03 -3.13 -1.54
CA PHE A 176 1.03 -2.28 -1.04
C PHE A 176 0.49 -0.99 -0.41
N LEU A 177 -0.38 -0.27 -1.11
CA LEU A 177 -0.98 0.95 -0.57
C LEU A 177 -1.88 0.65 0.64
N ALA A 178 -2.60 -0.48 0.60
CA ALA A 178 -3.44 -0.93 1.70
C ALA A 178 -2.64 -1.23 2.97
N LEU A 179 -1.43 -1.78 2.84
CA LEU A 179 -0.50 -1.99 3.95
C LEU A 179 -0.17 -0.66 4.63
N LEU A 180 0.09 0.40 3.86
CA LEU A 180 0.48 1.70 4.41
C LEU A 180 -0.67 2.36 5.18
N ILE A 181 -1.91 2.15 4.73
CA ILE A 181 -3.12 2.65 5.42
C ILE A 181 -3.66 1.70 6.48
N ARG A 182 -2.98 0.57 6.77
CA ARG A 182 -3.37 -0.30 7.90
C ARG A 182 -3.26 0.46 9.21
N HIS A 183 -4.22 0.26 10.11
CA HIS A 183 -4.21 0.92 11.42
C HIS A 183 -2.89 0.68 12.16
N GLY A 184 -2.41 -0.57 12.16
CA GLY A 184 -1.15 -0.92 12.82
C GLY A 184 0.08 -0.20 12.24
N VAL A 185 0.07 0.18 10.97
CA VAL A 185 1.17 0.91 10.32
C VAL A 185 1.00 2.42 10.49
N ARG A 186 -0.15 2.97 10.06
CA ARG A 186 -0.40 4.42 10.10
C ARG A 186 -0.55 4.97 11.52
N GLY A 187 -1.11 4.17 12.43
CA GLY A 187 -1.32 4.54 13.84
C GLY A 187 -0.13 4.22 14.74
N SER A 188 1.00 3.78 14.17
CA SER A 188 2.18 3.42 14.94
C SER A 188 2.78 4.62 15.67
N THR A 189 3.20 4.41 16.91
CA THR A 189 3.94 5.40 17.72
C THR A 189 5.33 5.70 17.18
N LEU A 190 5.84 4.89 16.24
CA LEU A 190 7.11 5.09 15.54
C LEU A 190 7.00 6.14 14.43
N GLU A 191 6.57 7.37 14.79
CA GLU A 191 6.25 8.45 13.85
C GLU A 191 7.39 8.78 12.88
N LYS A 192 8.65 8.73 13.33
CA LYS A 192 9.81 8.96 12.46
C LYS A 192 9.85 7.94 11.33
N GLN A 193 9.64 6.67 11.63
CA GLN A 193 9.64 5.59 10.65
C GLN A 193 8.44 5.71 9.71
N VAL A 194 7.24 5.96 10.24
CA VAL A 194 6.03 6.17 9.41
C VAL A 194 6.23 7.35 8.46
N ASN A 195 6.69 8.51 8.94
CA ASN A 195 6.94 9.67 8.10
C ASN A 195 8.03 9.40 7.05
N THR A 196 9.05 8.60 7.38
CA THR A 196 10.08 8.18 6.40
C THR A 196 9.46 7.30 5.30
N ILE A 197 8.58 6.35 5.66
CA ILE A 197 7.88 5.49 4.70
C ILE A 197 7.06 6.33 3.71
N TYR A 198 6.24 7.25 4.22
CA TYR A 198 5.41 8.14 3.39
C TYR A 198 6.24 9.09 2.53
N SER A 199 7.34 9.64 3.07
CA SER A 199 8.25 10.53 2.32
C SER A 199 8.89 9.83 1.12
N VAL A 200 9.18 8.52 1.25
CA VAL A 200 9.70 7.73 0.14
C VAL A 200 8.67 7.60 -0.97
N VAL A 201 7.42 7.24 -0.66
CA VAL A 201 6.37 7.14 -1.69
C VAL A 201 6.11 8.51 -2.33
N TYR A 202 6.11 9.58 -1.54
CA TYR A 202 5.96 10.96 -2.03
C TYR A 202 7.08 11.36 -3.01
N THR A 203 8.32 10.92 -2.78
CA THR A 203 9.44 11.18 -3.69
C THR A 203 9.19 10.62 -5.10
N TYR A 204 8.37 9.56 -5.22
CA TYR A 204 8.00 8.96 -6.49
C TYR A 204 6.59 9.36 -6.96
N ILE A 205 5.96 10.38 -6.37
CA ILE A 205 4.54 10.66 -6.62
C ILE A 205 4.21 10.86 -8.11
N ASP A 206 5.08 11.53 -8.86
CA ASP A 206 4.91 11.75 -10.30
C ASP A 206 4.94 10.42 -11.08
N THR A 207 6.03 9.67 -10.94
CA THR A 207 6.26 8.46 -11.75
C THR A 207 5.42 7.28 -11.24
N PHE A 208 5.41 7.02 -9.94
CA PHE A 208 4.70 5.88 -9.36
C PHE A 208 3.19 6.10 -9.35
N PHE A 209 2.73 7.25 -8.85
CA PHE A 209 1.31 7.46 -8.61
C PHE A 209 0.61 8.09 -9.82
N HIS A 210 1.05 9.27 -10.26
CA HIS A 210 0.40 9.99 -11.34
C HIS A 210 0.50 9.27 -12.70
N ASP A 211 1.69 8.80 -13.07
CA ASP A 211 1.90 8.21 -14.41
C ASP A 211 1.49 6.74 -14.48
N ASN A 212 1.78 5.95 -13.44
CA ASN A 212 1.56 4.50 -13.48
C ASN A 212 0.25 4.06 -12.81
N ILE A 213 0.02 4.41 -11.52
CA ILE A 213 -1.20 4.03 -10.79
C ILE A 213 -2.45 4.60 -11.46
N MET A 214 -2.47 5.91 -11.75
CA MET A 214 -3.67 6.53 -12.36
C MET A 214 -3.93 6.00 -13.76
N LYS A 215 -2.89 5.71 -14.56
CA LYS A 215 -3.06 5.06 -15.87
C LYS A 215 -3.68 3.67 -15.75
N CYS A 216 -3.26 2.88 -14.76
CA CYS A 216 -3.84 1.57 -14.51
C CYS A 216 -5.31 1.69 -14.10
N LEU A 217 -5.63 2.61 -13.18
CA LEU A 217 -7.00 2.85 -12.74
C LEU A 217 -7.89 3.28 -13.92
N ASP A 218 -7.45 4.25 -14.73
CA ASP A 218 -8.19 4.72 -15.90
C ASP A 218 -8.47 3.58 -16.88
N GLU A 219 -7.49 2.70 -17.11
CA GLU A 219 -7.66 1.53 -17.99
C GLU A 219 -8.70 0.54 -17.44
N LEU A 220 -8.68 0.26 -16.13
CA LEU A 220 -9.68 -0.61 -15.51
C LEU A 220 -11.09 -0.03 -15.64
N VAL A 221 -11.26 1.27 -15.35
CA VAL A 221 -12.56 1.95 -15.42
C VAL A 221 -13.05 2.00 -16.87
N ARG A 222 -12.18 2.37 -17.82
CA ARG A 222 -12.51 2.44 -19.24
C ARG A 222 -13.01 1.11 -19.80
N ARG A 223 -12.39 -0.01 -19.39
CA ARG A 223 -12.81 -1.35 -19.83
C ARG A 223 -13.90 -1.97 -18.95
N ASN A 224 -14.29 -1.28 -17.89
CA ASN A 224 -15.22 -1.73 -16.86
C ASN A 224 -15.00 -3.16 -16.35
N SER A 225 -13.74 -3.51 -16.08
CA SER A 225 -13.40 -4.82 -15.51
C SER A 225 -12.09 -4.79 -14.74
N LEU A 226 -12.10 -5.39 -13.55
CA LEU A 226 -10.94 -5.56 -12.67
C LEU A 226 -10.06 -6.75 -13.06
N GLN A 227 -10.52 -7.62 -13.97
CA GLN A 227 -9.85 -8.88 -14.27
C GLN A 227 -8.52 -8.71 -14.99
N ASP A 228 -7.48 -9.40 -14.52
CA ASP A 228 -6.24 -9.55 -15.28
C ASP A 228 -6.49 -10.46 -16.49
N ARG A 229 -6.39 -9.91 -17.71
CA ARG A 229 -6.66 -10.64 -18.95
C ARG A 229 -5.53 -11.58 -19.36
N SER A 230 -4.34 -11.43 -18.77
CA SER A 230 -3.17 -12.19 -19.19
C SER A 230 -3.17 -13.63 -18.67
N ASP A 231 -3.86 -13.94 -17.55
CA ASP A 231 -3.70 -15.27 -16.94
C ASP A 231 -4.76 -15.66 -15.87
N LYS A 232 -6.06 -15.56 -16.17
CA LYS A 232 -7.16 -15.76 -15.20
C LYS A 232 -7.09 -17.06 -14.38
N GLU A 233 -6.84 -18.19 -15.03
CA GLU A 233 -6.85 -19.51 -14.38
C GLU A 233 -5.49 -19.88 -13.75
N ARG A 234 -4.36 -19.50 -14.37
CA ARG A 234 -3.06 -19.90 -13.83
C ARG A 234 -2.62 -19.06 -12.64
N LEU A 235 -3.17 -17.86 -12.44
CA LEU A 235 -2.84 -17.03 -11.28
C LEU A 235 -3.28 -17.69 -9.97
N LEU A 236 -4.54 -18.12 -9.89
CA LEU A 236 -5.07 -18.78 -8.70
C LEU A 236 -4.50 -20.19 -8.52
N ASN A 237 -4.19 -20.89 -9.63
CA ASN A 237 -3.49 -22.18 -9.57
C ASN A 237 -2.08 -22.07 -8.97
N LYS A 238 -1.38 -20.97 -9.22
CA LYS A 238 -0.01 -20.77 -8.72
C LYS A 238 0.05 -20.07 -7.37
N ASP A 239 -0.98 -19.30 -7.04
CA ASP A 239 -1.07 -18.53 -5.81
C ASP A 239 -2.54 -18.47 -5.34
N PRO A 240 -3.04 -19.51 -4.65
CA PRO A 240 -4.43 -19.56 -4.19
C PRO A 240 -4.74 -18.53 -3.09
N ASN A 241 -3.72 -17.86 -2.55
CA ASN A 241 -3.88 -16.81 -1.53
C ASN A 241 -3.77 -15.40 -2.13
N ILE A 242 -3.68 -15.29 -3.46
CA ILE A 242 -3.56 -14.00 -4.13
C ILE A 242 -4.81 -13.15 -3.87
N PHE A 243 -4.58 -11.90 -3.50
CA PHE A 243 -5.65 -10.94 -3.41
C PHE A 243 -6.12 -10.55 -4.82
N ILE A 244 -7.42 -10.66 -5.07
CA ILE A 244 -8.07 -10.18 -6.29
C ILE A 244 -9.20 -9.22 -5.86
N PRO A 245 -9.18 -7.95 -6.31
CA PRO A 245 -10.28 -7.04 -6.08
C PRO A 245 -11.59 -7.59 -6.65
N SER A 246 -12.64 -7.63 -5.85
CA SER A 246 -13.98 -8.07 -6.22
C SER A 246 -14.95 -6.91 -6.48
N THR A 247 -14.51 -5.67 -6.21
CA THR A 247 -15.23 -4.43 -6.57
C THR A 247 -14.25 -3.31 -6.87
N PHE A 248 -14.63 -2.40 -7.77
CA PHE A 248 -13.88 -1.17 -8.04
C PHE A 248 -13.79 -0.27 -6.82
N GLY A 249 -14.70 -0.43 -5.87
CA GLY A 249 -14.60 0.26 -4.60
C GLY A 249 -13.22 0.08 -3.95
N GLN A 250 -12.71 -1.16 -3.87
CA GLN A 250 -11.47 -1.48 -3.15
C GLN A 250 -10.28 -0.64 -3.62
N PRO A 251 -9.95 -0.55 -4.92
CA PRO A 251 -8.91 0.36 -5.37
C PRO A 251 -9.26 1.82 -5.09
N PHE A 252 -10.50 2.29 -5.32
CA PHE A 252 -10.86 3.69 -5.08
C PHE A 252 -10.70 4.12 -3.61
N LEU A 253 -11.23 3.36 -2.65
CA LEU A 253 -11.06 3.68 -1.22
C LEU A 253 -9.61 3.56 -0.77
N THR A 254 -8.87 2.55 -1.25
CA THR A 254 -7.45 2.39 -0.90
C THR A 254 -6.65 3.61 -1.35
N LEU A 255 -6.86 4.06 -2.58
CA LEU A 255 -6.18 5.24 -3.14
C LEU A 255 -6.58 6.52 -2.40
N ALA A 256 -7.88 6.74 -2.18
CA ALA A 256 -8.37 7.93 -1.49
C ALA A 256 -7.83 8.03 -0.06
N ARG A 257 -7.87 6.93 0.70
CA ARG A 257 -7.34 6.89 2.07
C ARG A 257 -5.84 7.07 2.13
N PHE A 258 -5.11 6.46 1.19
CA PHE A 258 -3.67 6.64 1.11
C PHE A 258 -3.32 8.11 0.88
N LEU A 259 -4.00 8.78 -0.06
CA LEU A 259 -3.78 10.21 -0.32
C LEU A 259 -4.16 11.08 0.88
N ASN A 260 -5.23 10.75 1.61
CA ASN A 260 -5.61 11.47 2.83
C ASN A 260 -4.52 11.35 3.92
N GLU A 261 -3.95 10.16 4.09
CA GLU A 261 -2.87 9.91 5.06
C GLU A 261 -1.52 10.53 4.61
N LEU A 262 -1.27 10.56 3.31
CA LEU A 262 -0.10 11.25 2.75
C LEU A 262 -0.18 12.76 3.01
N LEU A 263 -1.33 13.36 2.74
CA LEU A 263 -1.59 14.79 2.91
C LEU A 263 -1.60 15.23 4.38
N SER A 264 -2.02 14.36 5.31
CA SER A 264 -1.94 14.68 6.74
C SER A 264 -0.51 14.70 7.27
N ARG A 265 0.42 13.99 6.61
CA ARG A 265 1.82 13.84 7.04
C ARG A 265 2.76 14.82 6.36
N ILE A 266 2.54 15.12 5.09
CA ILE A 266 3.43 15.95 4.27
C ILE A 266 2.69 17.24 3.92
N LYS A 267 2.97 18.30 4.68
CA LYS A 267 2.24 19.58 4.56
C LYS A 267 2.37 20.19 3.16
N GLU A 268 3.56 20.06 2.57
CA GLU A 268 3.89 20.54 1.22
C GLU A 268 3.12 19.79 0.12
N ALA A 269 2.62 18.59 0.40
CA ALA A 269 1.83 17.83 -0.57
C ALA A 269 0.50 18.52 -0.88
N SER A 270 -0.05 19.32 0.05
CA SER A 270 -1.31 20.05 -0.13
C SER A 270 -1.26 21.09 -1.25
N VAL A 271 -0.07 21.54 -1.62
CA VAL A 271 0.17 22.60 -2.62
C VAL A 271 0.89 22.07 -3.87
N ASN A 272 1.19 20.77 -3.90
CA ASN A 272 1.87 20.12 -5.01
C ASN A 272 0.92 19.89 -6.19
N ASP A 273 1.22 20.49 -7.35
CA ASP A 273 0.34 20.41 -8.52
C ASP A 273 0.07 18.99 -9.03
N THR A 274 1.04 18.07 -8.90
CA THR A 274 0.84 16.67 -9.27
C THR A 274 -0.18 16.00 -8.36
N ILE A 275 -0.14 16.25 -7.06
CA ILE A 275 -1.16 15.74 -6.12
C ILE A 275 -2.55 16.24 -6.51
N HIS A 276 -2.68 17.53 -6.86
CA HIS A 276 -3.95 18.08 -7.35
C HIS A 276 -4.45 17.37 -8.61
N LYS A 277 -3.56 17.09 -9.58
CA LYS A 277 -3.90 16.33 -10.80
C LYS A 277 -4.31 14.90 -10.49
N ILE A 278 -3.62 14.23 -9.55
CA ILE A 278 -3.94 12.88 -9.09
C ILE A 278 -5.36 12.85 -8.50
N VAL A 279 -5.67 13.74 -7.56
CA VAL A 279 -6.99 13.78 -6.90
C VAL A 279 -8.09 14.06 -7.91
N HIS A 280 -7.88 15.01 -8.83
CA HIS A 280 -8.86 15.29 -9.89
C HIS A 280 -9.10 14.08 -10.81
N ARG A 281 -8.04 13.38 -11.24
CA ARG A 281 -8.17 12.15 -12.05
C ARG A 281 -8.88 11.05 -11.27
N LEU A 282 -8.57 10.90 -9.98
CA LEU A 282 -9.22 9.90 -9.11
C LEU A 282 -10.72 10.17 -8.96
N GLN A 283 -11.12 11.43 -8.79
CA GLN A 283 -12.53 11.84 -8.75
C GLN A 283 -13.24 11.59 -10.08
N SER A 284 -12.60 11.97 -11.18
CA SER A 284 -13.14 11.77 -12.54
C SER A 284 -13.37 10.28 -12.82
N ALA A 285 -12.38 9.43 -12.50
CA ALA A 285 -12.48 7.98 -12.64
C ALA A 285 -13.55 7.38 -11.71
N SER A 286 -13.65 7.86 -10.47
CA SER A 286 -14.67 7.45 -9.50
C SER A 286 -16.09 7.75 -10.01
N ASN A 287 -16.32 8.96 -10.51
CA ASN A 287 -17.62 9.35 -11.08
C ASN A 287 -17.97 8.52 -12.31
N ALA A 288 -17.01 8.33 -13.24
CA ALA A 288 -17.22 7.48 -14.42
C ALA A 288 -17.58 6.03 -14.04
N TRP A 289 -16.92 5.47 -13.03
CA TRP A 289 -17.27 4.15 -12.49
C TRP A 289 -18.68 4.13 -11.88
N LYS A 290 -19.03 5.09 -11.03
CA LYS A 290 -20.37 5.17 -10.42
C LYS A 290 -21.47 5.23 -11.49
N ASP A 291 -21.26 6.05 -12.52
CA ASP A 291 -22.21 6.18 -13.64
C ASP A 291 -22.35 4.87 -14.42
N SER A 292 -21.22 4.21 -14.73
CA SER A 292 -21.21 2.90 -15.38
C SER A 292 -21.94 1.84 -14.55
N LEU A 293 -21.65 1.76 -13.26
CA LEU A 293 -22.28 0.82 -12.32
C LEU A 293 -23.80 1.04 -12.22
N MET A 294 -24.24 2.30 -12.28
CA MET A 294 -25.67 2.65 -12.30
C MET A 294 -26.34 2.27 -13.62
N ALA A 295 -25.64 2.36 -14.75
CA ALA A 295 -26.13 1.97 -16.06
C ALA A 295 -26.21 0.44 -16.25
N GLU A 296 -25.20 -0.33 -15.81
CA GLU A 296 -25.18 -1.80 -15.91
C GLU A 296 -26.40 -2.43 -15.23
N ARG A 297 -26.78 -1.88 -14.08
CA ARG A 297 -27.98 -2.31 -13.35
C ARG A 297 -29.25 -2.11 -14.18
N GLN A 298 -29.38 -0.99 -14.89
CA GLN A 298 -30.56 -0.71 -15.71
C GLN A 298 -30.66 -1.69 -16.89
N LEU A 299 -29.51 -2.14 -17.40
CA LEU A 299 -29.43 -3.02 -18.56
C LEU A 299 -29.48 -4.52 -18.20
N LYS A 300 -29.53 -4.89 -16.91
CA LYS A 300 -29.47 -6.30 -16.42
C LYS A 300 -28.30 -7.09 -17.02
N VAL A 301 -27.19 -6.42 -17.31
CA VAL A 301 -25.97 -7.08 -17.79
C VAL A 301 -25.36 -7.84 -16.62
N GLN A 302 -24.76 -9.02 -16.88
CA GLN A 302 -23.97 -9.72 -15.88
C GLN A 302 -22.78 -8.83 -15.49
N SER A 303 -22.87 -8.15 -14.36
CA SER A 303 -21.77 -7.35 -13.82
C SER A 303 -20.86 -8.23 -12.96
N GLU A 304 -19.55 -8.01 -13.09
CA GLU A 304 -18.52 -8.68 -12.29
C GLU A 304 -18.30 -7.97 -10.94
N ASP A 305 -18.88 -6.78 -10.73
CA ASP A 305 -18.70 -5.98 -9.52
C ASP A 305 -19.71 -6.37 -8.43
N ALA A 306 -19.17 -6.77 -7.27
CA ALA A 306 -19.94 -7.18 -6.11
C ALA A 306 -20.97 -6.15 -5.61
N LEU A 307 -20.76 -4.86 -5.89
CA LEU A 307 -21.67 -3.79 -5.45
C LEU A 307 -22.90 -3.60 -6.36
N VAL A 308 -22.97 -4.25 -7.53
CA VAL A 308 -24.16 -4.15 -8.41
C VAL A 308 -25.39 -4.81 -7.79
N SER A 309 -25.20 -5.91 -7.05
CA SER A 309 -26.28 -6.72 -6.51
C SER A 309 -26.89 -6.18 -5.22
N ASP A 310 -26.15 -5.39 -4.42
CA ASP A 310 -26.58 -4.90 -3.10
C ASP A 310 -26.67 -3.36 -3.04
N LEU A 311 -27.91 -2.85 -3.07
CA LEU A 311 -28.21 -1.42 -3.08
C LEU A 311 -27.74 -0.66 -1.84
N GLU A 312 -27.98 -1.24 -0.67
CA GLU A 312 -27.73 -0.60 0.61
C GLU A 312 -26.22 -0.53 0.85
N LYS A 313 -25.50 -1.62 0.59
CA LYS A 313 -24.03 -1.65 0.67
C LYS A 313 -23.39 -0.71 -0.32
N ARG A 314 -23.91 -0.63 -1.55
CA ARG A 314 -23.41 0.31 -2.56
C ARG A 314 -23.59 1.76 -2.12
N ARG A 315 -24.77 2.13 -1.60
CA ARG A 315 -25.03 3.49 -1.10
C ARG A 315 -24.08 3.83 0.04
N TYR A 316 -23.95 2.94 1.02
CA TYR A 316 -23.00 3.10 2.12
C TYR A 316 -21.55 3.25 1.63
N TYR A 317 -21.15 2.45 0.64
CA TYR A 317 -19.82 2.56 0.05
C TYR A 317 -19.58 3.92 -0.62
N PHE A 318 -20.54 4.39 -1.41
CA PHE A 318 -20.45 5.68 -2.09
C PHE A 318 -20.39 6.83 -1.09
N GLU A 319 -21.16 6.77 0.00
CA GLU A 319 -21.12 7.76 1.07
C GLU A 319 -19.72 7.86 1.70
N ILE A 320 -19.08 6.73 1.99
CA ILE A 320 -17.71 6.70 2.54
C ILE A 320 -16.71 7.23 1.53
N LEU A 321 -16.79 6.77 0.28
CA LEU A 321 -15.88 7.23 -0.77
C LEU A 321 -16.01 8.74 -0.98
N ASP A 322 -17.23 9.27 -1.00
CA ASP A 322 -17.49 10.70 -1.12
C ASP A 322 -16.99 11.48 0.10
N HIS A 323 -17.08 10.91 1.30
CA HIS A 323 -16.48 11.49 2.49
C HIS A 323 -14.95 11.60 2.37
N GLU A 324 -14.28 10.53 1.94
CA GLU A 324 -12.83 10.52 1.74
C GLU A 324 -12.41 11.51 0.64
N MET A 325 -13.15 11.61 -0.46
CA MET A 325 -12.88 12.57 -1.54
C MET A 325 -13.08 14.02 -1.08
N LYS A 326 -14.15 14.32 -0.33
CA LYS A 326 -14.40 15.65 0.22
C LYS A 326 -13.28 16.07 1.19
N LYS A 327 -12.75 15.13 1.96
CA LYS A 327 -11.60 15.38 2.84
C LYS A 327 -10.35 15.76 2.04
N LEU A 328 -10.08 15.07 0.93
CA LEU A 328 -8.99 15.44 0.02
C LEU A 328 -9.17 16.87 -0.52
N ASP A 329 -10.34 17.18 -1.06
CA ASP A 329 -10.66 18.51 -1.59
C ASP A 329 -10.48 19.61 -0.54
N TYR A 330 -10.94 19.34 0.68
CA TYR A 330 -10.80 20.27 1.80
C TYR A 330 -9.33 20.59 2.05
N ILE A 331 -8.47 19.58 2.26
CA ILE A 331 -7.04 19.78 2.56
C ILE A 331 -6.31 20.49 1.40
N LEU A 332 -6.61 20.11 0.16
CA LEU A 332 -6.02 20.72 -1.03
C LEU A 332 -6.45 22.17 -1.23
N SER A 333 -7.72 22.48 -0.95
CA SER A 333 -8.24 23.84 -1.03
C SER A 333 -7.66 24.74 0.06
N ASP A 334 -7.48 24.19 1.26
CA ASP A 334 -6.90 24.89 2.41
C ASP A 334 -5.43 25.25 2.15
N GLY A 335 -4.62 24.28 1.70
CA GLY A 335 -3.21 24.52 1.35
C GLY A 335 -3.03 25.63 0.31
N ARG A 336 -3.88 25.67 -0.72
CA ARG A 336 -3.86 26.75 -1.73
C ARG A 336 -4.23 28.11 -1.14
N LYS A 337 -5.24 28.16 -0.26
CA LYS A 337 -5.63 29.40 0.45
C LYS A 337 -4.50 29.90 1.34
N SER A 338 -3.81 29.00 2.07
CA SER A 338 -2.66 29.37 2.89
C SER A 338 -1.53 29.99 2.08
N ILE A 339 -1.20 29.44 0.90
CA ILE A 339 -0.21 30.05 0.00
C ILE A 339 -0.68 31.41 -0.52
N ALA A 340 -1.95 31.53 -0.92
CA ALA A 340 -2.48 32.79 -1.42
C ALA A 340 -2.45 33.88 -0.33
N ALA A 341 -2.78 33.54 0.91
CA ALA A 341 -2.67 34.43 2.06
C ALA A 341 -1.21 34.85 2.30
N ALA A 342 -0.27 33.90 2.34
CA ALA A 342 1.15 34.19 2.49
C ALA A 342 1.71 35.09 1.38
N ARG A 343 1.29 34.88 0.12
CA ARG A 343 1.67 35.76 -1.01
C ARG A 343 1.11 37.17 -0.86
N ASN A 344 -0.13 37.30 -0.40
CA ASN A 344 -0.74 38.61 -0.16
C ASN A 344 -0.05 39.36 0.99
N GLU A 345 0.39 38.68 2.05
CA GLU A 345 1.19 39.28 3.12
C GLU A 345 2.56 39.77 2.62
N VAL A 346 3.24 38.99 1.76
CA VAL A 346 4.51 39.40 1.12
C VAL A 346 4.31 40.57 0.17
N ASN A 347 3.19 40.64 -0.55
CA ASN A 347 2.88 41.76 -1.45
C ASN A 347 2.41 43.02 -0.70
N ASN A 348 1.78 42.86 0.46
CA ASN A 348 1.31 43.96 1.31
C ASN A 348 2.37 44.45 2.31
N THR A 349 3.49 43.72 2.46
CA THR A 349 4.67 44.24 3.15
C THR A 349 5.37 45.23 2.24
N VAL A 350 4.86 46.47 2.26
CA VAL A 350 5.64 47.65 1.86
C VAL A 350 7.00 47.52 2.56
N PRO A 351 8.14 47.53 1.85
CA PRO A 351 9.43 47.54 2.52
C PRO A 351 9.42 48.75 3.45
N SER A 352 9.40 48.50 4.76
CA SER A 352 9.51 49.59 5.72
C SER A 352 10.73 50.42 5.33
N GLU A 353 10.61 51.73 5.37
CA GLU A 353 11.69 52.68 5.09
C GLU A 353 12.96 52.29 5.88
N LEU A 354 12.78 51.69 7.06
CA LEU A 354 13.82 51.12 7.90
C LEU A 354 14.58 49.94 7.26
N VAL A 355 13.90 49.06 6.51
CA VAL A 355 14.49 47.92 5.79
C VAL A 355 15.22 48.40 4.53
N ALA A 356 14.68 49.41 3.85
CA ALA A 356 15.36 50.06 2.72
C ALA A 356 16.65 50.77 3.19
N GLN A 357 16.57 51.56 4.27
CA GLN A 357 17.72 52.20 4.90
C GLN A 357 18.74 51.18 5.41
N SER A 358 18.30 50.09 6.05
CA SER A 358 19.22 49.03 6.52
C SER A 358 19.97 48.32 5.38
N ARG A 359 19.31 48.12 4.22
CA ARG A 359 19.94 47.57 3.01
C ARG A 359 20.90 48.55 2.33
N GLU A 360 20.67 49.84 2.50
CA GLU A 360 21.57 50.90 2.02
C GLU A 360 22.82 51.00 2.89
N PHE A 361 22.67 51.01 4.22
CA PHE A 361 23.78 50.94 5.16
C PHE A 361 24.63 49.67 5.00
N ALA A 362 24.00 48.52 4.76
CA ALA A 362 24.73 47.27 4.51
C ALA A 362 25.58 47.34 3.22
N ARG A 363 25.05 47.93 2.14
CA ARG A 363 25.80 48.15 0.89
C ARG A 363 26.95 49.13 1.08
N MET A 364 26.73 50.23 1.80
CA MET A 364 27.78 51.21 2.09
C MET A 364 28.93 50.61 2.92
N ASN A 365 28.62 49.81 3.94
CA ASN A 365 29.63 49.09 4.72
C ASN A 365 30.40 48.05 3.89
N GLU A 366 29.77 47.43 2.90
CA GLU A 366 30.42 46.48 2.00
C GLU A 366 31.37 47.21 1.03
N PHE A 367 30.98 48.39 0.52
CA PHE A 367 31.84 49.26 -0.26
C PHE A 367 33.04 49.77 0.55
N GLU A 368 32.86 50.14 1.82
CA GLU A 368 33.98 50.53 2.70
C GLU A 368 34.93 49.36 2.99
N ARG A 369 34.43 48.12 3.06
CA ARG A 369 35.27 46.92 3.22
C ARG A 369 36.05 46.54 1.97
N LEU A 370 35.52 46.84 0.79
CA LEU A 370 36.12 46.52 -0.50
C LEU A 370 37.02 47.65 -1.03
N TYR A 371 37.01 48.81 -0.39
CA TYR A 371 37.82 49.95 -0.78
C TYR A 371 39.25 49.80 -0.24
N ASP A 372 40.19 49.51 -1.14
CA ASP A 372 41.62 49.58 -0.89
C ASP A 372 42.15 50.94 -1.39
N PRO A 373 42.51 51.88 -0.48
CA PRO A 373 42.94 53.21 -0.89
C PRO A 373 44.27 53.14 -1.66
N PRO A 374 44.45 53.95 -2.72
CA PRO A 374 45.69 53.94 -3.49
C PRO A 374 46.87 54.44 -2.64
N GLY A 375 47.86 53.56 -2.45
CA GLY A 375 49.16 53.83 -1.88
C GLY A 375 50.27 53.53 -2.88
#